data_AF-A0AAU9Y302-F1
#
_entry.id   AF-A0AAU9Y302-F1
#
_cell.length_a   1.000
_cell.length_b   1.000
_cell.length_c   1.000
_cell.angle_alpha   90.00
_cell.angle_beta   90.00
_cell.angle_gamma   90.00
#
_symmetry.space_group_name_H-M   'P 1'
#
loop_
_entity.id
_entity.type
_entity.pdbx_description
1 polymer ?
#
loop_
_entity_poly.entity_id
_entity_poly.type
_entity_poly.pdbx_seq_one_letter_code
_entity_poly.pdbx_strand_id
1 'polypeptide(L)'
;MATGRSSIKVPCENEDLPDKENAPDFDEDTLRATADVYRNEGNEAFNKGDFINAIHFYTKGIKINCNDKELKAKLHNNRAIAHSKL
;
A
#
# COMPACT_ATOMS: atom_id res chain seq x y z
N MET A 1 -0.51 3.20 -40.12
CA MET A 1 0.51 3.80 -39.22
C MET A 1 0.20 3.35 -37.81
N ALA A 2 1.13 2.61 -37.21
CA ALA A 2 0.99 1.97 -35.90
C ALA A 2 1.35 2.94 -34.78
N THR A 3 0.56 2.94 -33.70
CA THR A 3 0.95 2.50 -32.35
C THR A 3 -0.17 2.89 -31.39
N GLY A 4 -1.12 1.97 -31.20
CA GLY A 4 -2.04 2.05 -30.06
C GLY A 4 -1.22 1.84 -28.79
N ARG A 5 -1.19 2.84 -27.92
CA ARG A 5 -0.56 2.72 -26.60
C ARG A 5 -1.45 1.85 -25.73
N SER A 6 -1.28 0.53 -25.86
CA SER A 6 -1.81 -0.45 -24.92
C SER A 6 -0.98 -0.35 -23.64
N SER A 7 -1.46 0.46 -22.69
CA SER A 7 -0.93 0.44 -21.32
C SER A 7 -1.67 -0.65 -20.57
N ILE A 8 -0.97 -1.77 -20.45
CA ILE A 8 -1.24 -2.96 -19.62
C ILE A 8 -2.06 -2.57 -18.38
N LYS A 9 -3.36 -2.86 -18.44
CA LYS A 9 -4.19 -3.03 -17.25
C LYS A 9 -3.66 -4.29 -16.60
N VAL A 10 -2.85 -4.15 -15.55
CA VAL A 10 -2.51 -5.27 -14.68
C VAL A 10 -3.84 -5.76 -14.11
N PRO A 11 -4.32 -6.94 -14.49
CA PRO A 11 -5.46 -7.51 -13.84
C PRO A 11 -4.88 -8.21 -12.61
N CYS A 12 -4.93 -7.56 -11.46
CA CYS A 12 -4.82 -8.28 -10.20
C CYS A 12 -6.13 -9.07 -10.05
N GLU A 13 -6.23 -10.20 -10.75
CA GLU A 13 -7.35 -11.12 -10.56
C GLU A 13 -7.11 -11.87 -9.24
N ASN A 14 -8.00 -11.56 -8.29
CA ASN A 14 -8.86 -12.48 -7.54
C ASN A 14 -8.19 -13.79 -7.08
N GLU A 15 -8.16 -14.02 -5.77
CA GLU A 15 -8.79 -15.21 -5.18
C GLU A 15 -8.92 -15.01 -3.65
N ASP A 16 -10.12 -15.34 -3.18
CA ASP A 16 -10.46 -15.83 -1.84
C ASP A 16 -10.62 -14.83 -0.69
N LEU A 17 -11.90 -14.52 -0.42
CA LEU A 17 -12.40 -14.16 0.90
C LEU A 17 -11.92 -15.21 1.92
N PRO A 18 -11.29 -14.83 3.04
CA PRO A 18 -11.61 -15.48 4.29
C PRO A 18 -12.81 -14.76 4.89
N ASP A 19 -13.98 -15.37 4.70
CA ASP A 19 -15.07 -15.29 5.66
C ASP A 19 -14.49 -15.57 7.06
N LYS A 20 -14.42 -14.54 7.89
CA LYS A 20 -14.28 -14.68 9.33
C LYS A 20 -15.19 -13.66 10.00
N GLU A 21 -16.46 -14.01 10.05
CA GLU A 21 -17.35 -13.55 11.10
C GLU A 21 -16.77 -13.96 12.46
N ASN A 22 -16.31 -12.99 13.29
CA ASN A 22 -16.53 -12.96 14.74
C ASN A 22 -16.07 -11.61 15.35
N ALA A 23 -17.02 -10.93 16.01
CA ALA A 23 -17.01 -9.57 16.61
C ALA A 23 -15.95 -9.31 17.73
N PRO A 24 -15.76 -8.08 18.27
CA PRO A 24 -16.39 -6.78 17.98
C PRO A 24 -15.45 -5.61 17.61
N ASP A 25 -15.98 -4.73 16.77
CA ASP A 25 -15.87 -3.26 16.71
C ASP A 25 -15.05 -2.64 17.86
N PHE A 26 -13.93 -1.96 17.57
CA PHE A 26 -13.53 -0.68 18.19
C PHE A 26 -12.26 -0.06 17.59
N ASP A 27 -11.35 -0.78 16.89
CA ASP A 27 -10.10 -0.14 16.40
C ASP A 27 -9.50 -0.67 15.06
N GLU A 28 -10.06 -1.68 14.38
CA GLU A 28 -9.46 -2.19 13.11
C GLU A 28 -9.57 -1.18 11.96
N ASP A 29 -10.72 -0.51 11.82
CA ASP A 29 -10.90 0.51 10.78
C ASP A 29 -9.94 1.68 10.97
N THR A 30 -9.73 2.11 12.22
CA THR A 30 -8.76 3.15 12.58
C THR A 30 -7.33 2.72 12.26
N LEU A 31 -6.95 1.47 12.55
CA LEU A 31 -5.63 0.93 12.17
C LEU A 31 -5.46 0.92 10.65
N ARG A 32 -6.47 0.46 9.90
CA ARG A 32 -6.46 0.49 8.43
C ARG A 32 -6.32 1.91 7.90
N ALA A 33 -7.12 2.85 8.40
CA ALA A 33 -7.07 4.26 8.00
C ALA A 33 -5.69 4.87 8.31
N THR A 34 -5.11 4.58 9.47
CA THR A 34 -3.78 5.05 9.84
C THR A 34 -2.70 4.49 8.91
N ALA A 35 -2.80 3.22 8.51
CA ALA A 35 -1.89 2.62 7.52
C ALA A 35 -2.07 3.22 6.11
N ASP A 36 -3.30 3.58 5.71
CA ASP A 36 -3.56 4.28 4.45
C ASP A 36 -2.98 5.69 4.44
N VAL A 37 -3.11 6.43 5.56
CA VAL A 37 -2.49 7.75 5.73
C VAL A 37 -0.98 7.66 5.52
N TYR A 38 -0.29 6.71 6.16
CA TYR A 38 1.14 6.52 5.94
C TYR A 38 1.50 6.10 4.51
N ARG A 39 0.65 5.33 3.84
CA ARG A 39 0.82 5.02 2.42
C ARG A 39 0.77 6.29 1.58
N ASN A 40 -0.20 7.17 1.85
CA ASN A 40 -0.37 8.41 1.09
C ASN A 40 0.77 9.40 1.39
N GLU A 41 1.18 9.58 2.64
CA GLU A 41 2.35 10.40 2.99
C GLU A 41 3.62 9.89 2.31
N GLY A 42 3.81 8.55 2.26
CA GLY A 42 4.92 7.94 1.55
C GLY A 42 4.86 8.19 0.03
N ASN A 43 3.67 8.13 -0.58
CA ASN A 43 3.47 8.46 -1.99
C ASN A 43 3.75 9.94 -2.28
N GLU A 44 3.33 10.85 -1.39
CA GLU A 44 3.61 12.28 -1.53
C GLU A 44 5.11 12.55 -1.45
N ALA A 45 5.81 11.97 -0.48
CA ALA A 45 7.27 12.06 -0.37
C ALA A 45 7.96 11.46 -1.61
N PHE A 46 7.48 10.32 -2.10
CA PHE A 46 8.01 9.68 -3.32
C PHE A 46 7.84 10.58 -4.55
N ASN A 47 6.67 11.22 -4.71
CA ASN A 47 6.41 12.16 -5.81
C ASN A 47 7.26 13.43 -5.71
N LYS A 48 7.65 13.85 -4.51
CA LYS A 48 8.60 14.96 -4.29
C LYS A 48 10.05 14.58 -4.59
N GLY A 49 10.35 13.28 -4.76
CA GLY A 49 11.71 12.75 -4.92
C GLY A 49 12.41 12.45 -3.59
N ASP A 50 11.72 12.62 -2.47
CA ASP A 50 12.23 12.34 -1.11
C ASP A 50 12.10 10.84 -0.78
N PHE A 51 12.89 10.00 -1.45
CA PHE A 51 12.78 8.54 -1.33
C PHE A 51 13.09 8.01 0.08
N ILE A 52 14.02 8.65 0.79
CA ILE A 52 14.34 8.30 2.20
C ILE A 52 13.10 8.47 3.09
N ASN A 53 12.40 9.61 2.96
CA ASN A 53 11.19 9.88 3.73
C ASN A 53 10.05 8.95 3.30
N ALA A 54 9.90 8.67 2.00
CA ALA A 54 8.93 7.73 1.50
C ALA A 54 9.09 6.33 2.14
N ILE A 55 10.32 5.80 2.18
CA ILE A 55 10.63 4.52 2.83
C ILE A 55 10.27 4.54 4.31
N HIS A 56 10.55 5.64 5.00
CA HIS A 56 10.23 5.81 6.41
C HIS A 56 8.71 5.75 6.65
N PHE A 57 7.92 6.48 5.87
CA PHE A 57 6.45 6.44 5.96
C PHE A 57 5.88 5.07 5.63
N TYR A 58 6.32 4.42 4.54
CA TYR A 58 5.87 3.06 4.23
C TYR A 58 6.22 2.08 5.35
N THR A 59 7.40 2.23 5.97
CA THR A 59 7.81 1.39 7.10
C THR A 59 6.93 1.60 8.33
N LYS A 60 6.49 2.83 8.61
CA LYS A 60 5.49 3.09 9.67
C LYS A 60 4.16 2.42 9.36
N GLY A 61 3.66 2.53 8.12
CA GLY A 61 2.45 1.84 7.69
C GLY A 61 2.53 0.32 7.87
N ILE A 62 3.67 -0.31 7.52
CA ILE A 62 3.89 -1.76 7.67
C ILE A 62 3.87 -2.20 9.14
N LYS A 63 4.38 -1.34 10.04
CA LYS A 63 4.39 -1.60 11.49
C LYS A 63 3.00 -1.54 12.12
N ILE A 64 2.02 -0.94 11.44
CA ILE A 64 0.64 -0.97 11.91
C ILE A 64 0.11 -2.38 11.78
N ASN A 65 -0.42 -2.88 12.89
CA ASN A 65 -0.93 -4.24 13.01
C ASN A 65 -2.34 -4.40 12.41
N CYS A 66 -2.60 -3.75 11.27
CA CYS A 66 -3.84 -3.94 10.52
C CYS A 66 -3.86 -5.37 9.95
N ASN A 67 -5.02 -6.03 10.02
CA ASN A 67 -5.20 -7.38 9.49
C ASN A 67 -5.42 -7.39 7.96
N ASP A 68 -5.35 -6.20 7.33
CA ASP A 68 -5.49 -6.01 5.89
C ASP A 68 -4.21 -6.41 5.14
N LYS A 69 -4.23 -7.63 4.60
CA LYS A 69 -3.11 -8.20 3.85
C LYS A 69 -2.81 -7.42 2.57
N GLU A 70 -3.84 -6.88 1.91
CA GLU A 70 -3.70 -6.16 0.65
C GLU A 70 -2.97 -4.81 0.87
N LEU A 71 -3.36 -4.07 1.89
CA LEU A 71 -2.74 -2.80 2.27
C LEU A 71 -1.27 -3.00 2.65
N LYS A 72 -0.98 -4.05 3.44
CA LYS A 72 0.40 -4.41 3.79
C LYS A 72 1.22 -4.75 2.55
N ALA A 73 0.67 -5.52 1.60
CA ALA A 73 1.34 -5.83 0.34
C ALA A 73 1.67 -4.56 -0.48
N LYS A 74 0.72 -3.63 -0.59
CA LYS A 74 0.93 -2.33 -1.27
C LYS A 74 2.07 -1.53 -0.63
N LEU A 75 2.09 -1.43 0.70
CA LEU A 75 3.15 -0.73 1.43
C LEU A 75 4.53 -1.36 1.21
N HIS A 76 4.63 -2.70 1.23
CA HIS A 76 5.88 -3.40 0.93
C HIS A 76 6.37 -3.15 -0.49
N ASN A 77 5.47 -3.19 -1.47
CA ASN A 77 5.79 -2.91 -2.87
C ASN A 77 6.31 -1.47 -3.03
N ASN A 78 5.56 -0.49 -2.53
CA ASN A 78 5.96 0.92 -2.62
C ASN A 78 7.30 1.20 -1.92
N ARG A 79 7.56 0.54 -0.79
CA ARG A 79 8.86 0.61 -0.11
C ARG A 79 9.98 0.03 -0.97
N ALA A 80 9.77 -1.11 -1.62
CA ALA A 80 10.77 -1.71 -2.52
C ALA A 80 11.04 -0.81 -3.73
N ILE A 81 10.00 -0.20 -4.31
CA ILE A 81 10.14 0.78 -5.40
C ILE A 81 10.94 1.99 -4.93
N ALA A 82 10.66 2.54 -3.75
CA ALA A 82 11.42 3.65 -3.19
C ALA A 82 12.89 3.31 -2.94
N HIS A 83 13.18 2.10 -2.43
CA HIS A 83 14.56 1.62 -2.34
C HIS A 83 15.24 1.46 -3.70
N SER A 84 14.49 1.12 -4.74
CA SER A 84 15.02 1.00 -6.11
C SER A 84 15.24 2.35 -6.78
N LYS A 85 14.70 3.44 -6.23
CA LYS A 85 14.81 4.81 -6.76
C LYS A 85 15.83 5.68 -6.01
N LEU A 86 16.28 5.22 -4.84
CA LEU A 86 17.44 5.77 -4.13
C LEU A 86 18.71 5.66 -4.98
#